data_AF-A0A6N0NSP9-F1
#
_entry.id   AF-A0A6N0NSP9-F1
#
_cell.length_a   1.000
_cell.length_b   1.000
_cell.length_c   1.000
_cell.angle_alpha   90.00
_cell.angle_beta   90.00
_cell.angle_gamma   90.00
#
_symmetry.space_group_name_H-M   'P 1'
#
loop_
_entity.id
_entity.type
_entity.pdbx_description
1 polymer ?
#
loop_
_entity_poly.entity_id
_entity_poly.type
_entity_poly.pdbx_seq_one_letter_code
_entity_poly.pdbx_strand_id
1 'polypeptide(L)'
;MLNVDVNNTASGDARKSLNLILEAMKMKTDFLRSVNVTSEEEMKKVFDSIFYARRHFEEVLKKAGVSKFSSALGYLKDEEMSYNERLSKFLATIGYNDEDIEDMAKEIMHYLYPEKFPLWTRWIWNNKKNTGSINYVLKEGLNLKSETEFLSSVDELKRVLEIFGLSSGNYYPTSVFLVYAYVRYLDYTTHLAVDKKAAGLIPTHLTTTALVMGLKPYIKVIKFAHT
;
A
#
# COMPACT_ATOMS: atom_id res chain seq x y z
N MET A 1 21.93 10.22 23.51
CA MET A 1 21.23 9.16 22.76
C MET A 1 20.14 9.82 21.95
N LEU A 2 20.19 9.72 20.61
CA LEU A 2 19.06 10.13 19.78
C LEU A 2 17.86 9.28 20.20
N ASN A 3 16.75 9.93 20.58
CA ASN A 3 15.53 9.23 20.95
C ASN A 3 15.15 8.26 19.83
N VAL A 4 14.92 7.00 20.18
CA VAL A 4 14.44 5.97 19.26
C VAL A 4 13.19 6.51 18.58
N ASP A 5 13.20 6.57 17.24
CA ASP A 5 12.07 7.09 16.46
C ASP A 5 10.79 6.37 16.94
N VAL A 6 9.80 7.15 17.37
CA VAL A 6 8.50 6.66 17.86
C VAL A 6 7.80 5.81 16.78
N ASN A 7 8.17 5.99 15.52
CA ASN A 7 7.68 5.25 14.35
C ASN A 7 8.52 4.03 13.99
N ASN A 8 9.61 3.75 14.73
CA ASN A 8 10.49 2.62 14.43
C ASN A 8 9.73 1.31 14.65
N THR A 9 9.66 0.49 13.62
CA THR A 9 9.11 -0.87 13.73
C THR A 9 10.10 -1.83 14.39
N ALA A 10 11.38 -1.49 14.47
CA ALA A 10 12.42 -2.36 15.03
C ALA A 10 12.23 -2.52 16.54
N SER A 11 11.78 -3.71 16.94
CA SER A 11 11.63 -4.11 18.34
C SER A 11 12.71 -5.12 18.80
N GLY A 12 13.67 -5.43 17.92
CA GLY A 12 14.55 -6.59 18.07
C GLY A 12 13.88 -7.93 17.74
N ASP A 13 12.55 -7.94 17.60
CA ASP A 13 11.72 -9.11 17.26
C ASP A 13 10.95 -8.87 15.95
N ALA A 14 11.34 -9.58 14.90
CA ALA A 14 10.72 -9.48 13.57
C ALA A 14 9.23 -9.89 13.57
N ARG A 15 8.82 -10.83 14.44
CA ARG A 15 7.42 -11.27 14.54
C ARG A 15 6.56 -10.17 15.13
N LYS A 16 7.03 -9.51 16.19
CA LYS A 16 6.34 -8.37 16.79
C LYS A 16 6.21 -7.20 15.81
N SER A 17 7.26 -6.93 15.04
CA SER A 17 7.24 -5.89 14.00
C SER A 17 6.25 -6.21 12.88
N LEU A 18 6.20 -7.47 12.40
CA LEU A 18 5.22 -7.90 11.41
C LEU A 18 3.78 -7.78 11.94
N ASN A 19 3.51 -8.24 13.16
CA ASN A 19 2.19 -8.14 13.76
C ASN A 19 1.70 -6.69 13.87
N LEU A 20 2.58 -5.78 14.28
CA LEU A 20 2.28 -4.34 14.33
C LEU A 20 1.89 -3.78 12.95
N ILE A 21 2.56 -4.21 11.88
CA ILE A 21 2.21 -3.81 10.51
C ILE A 21 0.84 -4.38 10.13
N LEU A 22 0.58 -5.67 10.41
CA LEU A 22 -0.70 -6.30 10.10
C LEU A 22 -1.86 -5.66 10.87
N GLU A 23 -1.68 -5.30 12.13
CA GLU A 23 -2.66 -4.54 12.92
C GLU A 23 -2.91 -3.15 12.32
N ALA A 24 -1.85 -2.44 11.92
CA ALA A 24 -1.99 -1.14 11.26
C ALA A 24 -2.74 -1.24 9.92
N MET A 25 -2.53 -2.32 9.15
CA MET A 25 -3.27 -2.59 7.92
C MET A 25 -4.77 -2.81 8.20
N LYS A 26 -5.11 -3.56 9.26
CA LYS A 26 -6.52 -3.73 9.70
C LYS A 26 -7.16 -2.40 10.07
N MET A 27 -6.48 -1.57 10.86
CA MET A 27 -6.98 -0.23 11.21
C MET A 27 -7.18 0.66 9.98
N LYS A 28 -6.31 0.56 8.98
CA LYS A 28 -6.47 1.27 7.71
C LYS A 28 -7.70 0.79 6.94
N THR A 29 -7.97 -0.51 6.93
CA THR A 29 -9.20 -1.08 6.38
C THR A 29 -10.44 -0.55 7.11
N ASP A 30 -10.44 -0.55 8.44
CA ASP A 30 -11.56 -0.04 9.23
C ASP A 30 -11.81 1.45 8.96
N PHE A 31 -10.74 2.24 8.87
CA PHE A 31 -10.81 3.64 8.46
C PHE A 31 -11.41 3.80 7.05
N LEU A 32 -10.89 3.10 6.05
CA LEU A 32 -11.36 3.24 4.66
C LEU A 32 -12.81 2.77 4.49
N ARG A 33 -13.25 1.75 5.23
CA ARG A 33 -14.65 1.31 5.24
C ARG A 33 -15.56 2.35 5.89
N SER A 34 -15.17 2.89 7.03
CA SER A 34 -16.00 3.81 7.83
C SER A 34 -15.98 5.28 7.38
N VAL A 35 -14.91 5.73 6.71
CA VAL A 35 -14.77 7.15 6.33
C VAL A 35 -15.91 7.58 5.41
N ASN A 36 -16.57 8.68 5.76
CA ASN A 36 -17.56 9.35 4.95
C ASN A 36 -17.04 10.75 4.61
N VAL A 37 -16.70 10.97 3.34
CA VAL A 37 -16.03 12.20 2.92
C VAL A 37 -17.08 13.28 2.66
N THR A 38 -17.31 14.12 3.67
CA THR A 38 -18.24 15.27 3.60
C THR A 38 -17.52 16.62 3.72
N SER A 39 -16.21 16.62 3.95
CA SER A 39 -15.38 17.83 4.10
C SER A 39 -13.99 17.64 3.48
N GLU A 40 -13.27 18.75 3.29
CA GLU A 40 -11.88 18.75 2.82
C GLU A 40 -10.95 18.01 3.80
N GLU A 41 -11.22 18.12 5.10
CA GLU A 41 -10.44 17.43 6.14
C GLU A 41 -10.58 15.91 6.04
N GLU A 42 -11.80 15.39 5.83
CA GLU A 42 -11.99 13.95 5.64
C GLU A 42 -11.39 13.45 4.32
N MET A 43 -11.48 14.25 3.26
CA MET A 43 -10.79 13.97 2.00
C MET A 43 -9.28 13.89 2.23
N LYS A 44 -8.71 14.87 2.95
CA LYS A 44 -7.29 14.93 3.26
C LYS A 44 -6.82 13.71 4.05
N LYS A 45 -7.61 13.23 5.03
CA LYS A 45 -7.29 11.99 5.77
C LYS A 45 -7.18 10.78 4.86
N VAL A 46 -8.04 10.66 3.83
CA VAL A 46 -7.94 9.58 2.84
C VAL A 46 -6.63 9.70 2.06
N PHE A 47 -6.27 10.90 1.59
CA PHE A 47 -4.99 11.14 0.91
C PHE A 47 -3.79 10.83 1.82
N ASP A 48 -3.82 11.26 3.08
CA ASP A 48 -2.76 11.01 4.06
C ASP A 48 -2.54 9.51 4.32
N SER A 49 -3.61 8.71 4.19
CA SER A 49 -3.54 7.25 4.31
C SER A 49 -2.83 6.55 3.15
N ILE A 50 -2.63 7.22 2.00
CA ILE A 50 -1.98 6.66 0.80
C ILE A 50 -0.72 7.46 0.49
N PHE A 51 0.46 6.88 0.76
CA PHE A 51 1.73 7.60 0.85
C PHE A 51 2.06 8.49 -0.35
N TYR A 52 2.04 7.92 -1.56
CA TYR A 52 2.40 8.63 -2.80
C TYR A 52 1.30 9.58 -3.27
N ALA A 53 0.03 9.29 -2.95
CA ALA A 53 -1.10 10.11 -3.39
C ALA A 53 -1.17 11.46 -2.69
N ARG A 54 -0.61 11.61 -1.48
CA ARG A 54 -0.65 12.85 -0.66
C ARG A 54 -0.32 14.12 -1.44
N ARG A 55 0.69 14.05 -2.31
CA ARG A 55 1.14 15.21 -3.11
C ARG A 55 0.10 15.71 -4.11
N HIS A 56 -0.89 14.88 -4.44
CA HIS A 56 -1.97 15.20 -5.38
C HIS A 56 -3.23 15.76 -4.70
N PHE A 57 -3.25 15.87 -3.37
CA PHE A 57 -4.43 16.34 -2.63
C PHE A 57 -4.95 17.68 -3.16
N GLU A 58 -4.09 18.70 -3.24
CA GLU A 58 -4.46 20.05 -3.69
C GLU A 58 -5.02 20.05 -5.12
N GLU A 59 -4.40 19.28 -6.02
CA GLU A 59 -4.79 19.22 -7.43
C GLU A 59 -6.13 18.49 -7.60
N VAL A 60 -6.35 17.39 -6.87
CA VAL A 60 -7.63 16.67 -6.89
C VAL A 60 -8.72 17.49 -6.21
N LEU A 61 -8.42 18.19 -5.11
CA LEU A 61 -9.35 19.10 -4.44
C LEU A 61 -9.80 20.20 -5.40
N LYS A 62 -8.86 20.82 -6.13
CA LYS A 62 -9.16 21.85 -7.13
C LYS A 62 -9.99 21.35 -8.31
N LYS A 63 -9.73 20.13 -8.81
CA LYS A 63 -10.38 19.58 -10.01
C LYS A 63 -11.71 18.88 -9.74
N ALA A 64 -11.73 18.02 -8.74
CA ALA A 64 -12.89 17.19 -8.41
C ALA A 64 -13.73 17.82 -7.28
N GLY A 65 -13.06 18.40 -6.28
CA GLY A 65 -13.69 18.82 -5.04
C GLY A 65 -14.17 17.64 -4.19
N VAL A 66 -14.59 17.95 -2.97
CA VAL A 66 -15.02 16.97 -1.96
C VAL A 66 -16.19 16.10 -2.46
N SER A 67 -17.19 16.71 -3.10
CA SER A 67 -18.40 16.00 -3.54
C SER A 67 -18.11 14.93 -4.59
N LYS A 68 -17.35 15.26 -5.64
CA LYS A 68 -16.99 14.26 -6.67
C LYS A 68 -16.04 13.21 -6.12
N PHE A 69 -15.08 13.59 -5.27
CA PHE A 69 -14.21 12.62 -4.61
C PHE A 69 -15.00 11.63 -3.75
N SER A 70 -15.97 12.12 -2.98
CA SER A 70 -16.86 11.29 -2.16
C SER A 70 -17.66 10.29 -3.01
N SER A 71 -18.24 10.75 -4.12
CA SER A 71 -18.92 9.87 -5.09
C SER A 71 -17.96 8.85 -5.71
N ALA A 72 -16.75 9.27 -6.09
CA ALA A 72 -15.72 8.39 -6.64
C ALA A 72 -15.34 7.27 -5.66
N LEU A 73 -15.12 7.63 -4.38
CA LEU A 73 -14.84 6.66 -3.32
C LEU A 73 -16.02 5.70 -3.10
N GLY A 74 -17.26 6.19 -3.26
CA GLY A 74 -18.47 5.37 -3.24
C GLY A 74 -18.42 4.23 -4.26
N TYR A 75 -17.96 4.48 -5.48
CA TYR A 75 -17.80 3.41 -6.48
C TYR A 75 -16.79 2.34 -6.06
N LEU A 76 -15.69 2.72 -5.38
CA LEU A 76 -14.72 1.72 -4.90
C LEU A 76 -15.30 0.80 -3.81
N LYS A 77 -16.25 1.31 -3.02
CA LYS A 77 -16.97 0.59 -1.94
C LYS A 77 -18.18 -0.22 -2.42
N ASP A 78 -18.59 -0.10 -3.68
CA ASP A 78 -19.75 -0.81 -4.20
C ASP A 78 -19.40 -2.28 -4.48
N GLU A 79 -19.95 -3.21 -3.70
CA GLU A 79 -19.65 -4.64 -3.82
C GLU A 79 -20.19 -5.30 -5.09
N GLU A 80 -21.23 -4.72 -5.70
CA GLU A 80 -21.89 -5.28 -6.89
C GLU A 80 -21.11 -4.98 -8.18
N MET A 81 -20.25 -3.96 -8.17
CA MET A 81 -19.41 -3.62 -9.32
C MET A 81 -18.19 -4.52 -9.44
N SER A 82 -17.80 -4.85 -10.68
CA SER A 82 -16.54 -5.54 -10.96
C SER A 82 -15.33 -4.63 -10.69
N TYR A 83 -14.15 -5.22 -10.53
CA TYR A 83 -12.91 -4.48 -10.24
C TYR A 83 -12.66 -3.33 -11.23
N ASN A 84 -12.77 -3.64 -12.53
CA ASN A 84 -12.52 -2.68 -13.61
C ASN A 84 -13.60 -1.58 -13.70
N GLU A 85 -14.85 -1.90 -13.38
CA GLU A 85 -15.92 -0.89 -13.32
C GLU A 85 -15.70 0.11 -12.18
N ARG A 86 -15.29 -0.36 -11.00
CA ARG A 86 -14.96 0.52 -9.87
C ARG A 86 -13.82 1.47 -10.21
N LEU A 87 -12.73 0.92 -10.75
CA LEU A 87 -11.55 1.69 -11.13
C LEU A 87 -11.87 2.73 -12.20
N SER A 88 -12.56 2.32 -13.28
CA SER A 88 -12.92 3.22 -14.38
C SER A 88 -13.86 4.35 -13.94
N LYS A 89 -14.90 4.05 -13.14
CA LYS A 89 -15.80 5.09 -12.60
C LYS A 89 -15.10 6.03 -11.63
N PHE A 90 -14.20 5.52 -10.78
CA PHE A 90 -13.39 6.36 -9.90
C PHE A 90 -12.57 7.37 -10.72
N LEU A 91 -11.78 6.90 -11.68
CA LEU A 91 -10.90 7.75 -12.49
C LEU A 91 -11.69 8.76 -13.32
N ALA A 92 -12.80 8.34 -13.95
CA ALA A 92 -13.66 9.21 -14.73
C ALA A 92 -14.28 10.33 -13.86
N THR A 93 -14.68 10.00 -12.62
CA THR A 93 -15.31 10.97 -11.70
C THR A 93 -14.31 11.97 -11.14
N ILE A 94 -13.08 11.52 -10.85
CA ILE A 94 -11.99 12.38 -10.41
C ILE A 94 -11.57 13.36 -11.52
N GLY A 95 -11.55 12.90 -12.79
CA GLY A 95 -11.24 13.76 -13.93
C GLY A 95 -9.79 14.29 -13.93
N TYR A 96 -8.91 13.65 -13.16
CA TYR A 96 -7.48 13.93 -13.11
C TYR A 96 -6.71 12.68 -13.49
N ASN A 97 -6.16 12.68 -14.71
CA ASN A 97 -5.45 11.54 -15.27
C ASN A 97 -3.99 11.54 -14.78
N ASP A 98 -3.73 10.77 -13.73
CA ASP A 98 -2.42 10.59 -13.14
C ASP A 98 -2.26 9.13 -12.68
N GLU A 99 -1.12 8.51 -13.00
CA GLU A 99 -0.88 7.10 -12.68
C GLU A 99 -0.83 6.84 -11.16
N ASP A 100 -0.48 7.85 -10.35
CA ASP A 100 -0.50 7.74 -8.89
C ASP A 100 -1.94 7.73 -8.34
N ILE A 101 -2.88 8.38 -9.03
CA ILE A 101 -4.31 8.35 -8.65
C ILE A 101 -4.95 7.01 -9.04
N GLU A 102 -4.53 6.43 -10.16
CA GLU A 102 -4.88 5.05 -10.51
C GLU A 102 -4.33 4.07 -9.46
N ASP A 103 -3.04 4.17 -9.10
CA ASP A 103 -2.45 3.35 -8.05
C ASP A 103 -3.16 3.55 -6.71
N MET A 104 -3.58 4.78 -6.37
CA MET A 104 -4.35 5.09 -5.15
C MET A 104 -5.67 4.33 -5.11
N ALA A 105 -6.42 4.30 -6.22
CA ALA A 105 -7.69 3.59 -6.31
C ALA A 105 -7.50 2.08 -6.09
N LYS A 106 -6.48 1.49 -6.71
CA LYS A 106 -6.14 0.06 -6.55
C LYS A 106 -5.72 -0.27 -5.12
N GLU A 107 -4.92 0.59 -4.49
CA GLU A 107 -4.54 0.42 -3.08
C GLU A 107 -5.77 0.53 -2.15
N ILE A 108 -6.66 1.50 -2.37
CA ILE A 108 -7.91 1.60 -1.60
C ILE A 108 -8.74 0.33 -1.75
N MET A 109 -8.90 -0.20 -2.96
CA MET A 109 -9.64 -1.44 -3.19
C MET A 109 -9.02 -2.65 -2.49
N HIS A 110 -7.69 -2.76 -2.46
CA HIS A 110 -6.99 -3.78 -1.68
C HIS A 110 -7.36 -3.69 -0.18
N TYR A 111 -7.38 -2.49 0.41
CA TYR A 111 -7.75 -2.35 1.81
C TYR A 111 -9.27 -2.47 2.06
N LEU A 112 -10.13 -2.13 1.10
CA LEU A 112 -11.57 -2.34 1.25
C LEU A 112 -11.92 -3.84 1.24
N TYR A 113 -11.22 -4.63 0.41
CA TYR A 113 -11.47 -6.07 0.22
C TYR A 113 -10.16 -6.88 0.20
N PRO A 114 -9.44 -6.94 1.34
CA PRO A 114 -8.14 -7.58 1.39
C PRO A 114 -8.19 -9.10 1.18
N GLU A 115 -9.38 -9.71 1.27
CA GLU A 115 -9.60 -11.12 0.95
C GLU A 115 -9.76 -11.36 -0.56
N LYS A 116 -10.21 -10.34 -1.32
CA LYS A 116 -10.57 -10.45 -2.74
C LYS A 116 -9.49 -9.89 -3.67
N PHE A 117 -8.86 -8.78 -3.30
CA PHE A 117 -7.95 -8.04 -4.19
C PHE A 117 -6.54 -7.94 -3.59
N PRO A 118 -5.49 -8.39 -4.30
CA PRO A 118 -4.12 -8.16 -3.88
C PRO A 118 -3.75 -6.68 -4.02
N LEU A 119 -2.72 -6.25 -3.29
CA LEU A 119 -2.15 -4.92 -3.49
C LEU A 119 -1.53 -4.85 -4.89
N TRP A 120 -2.12 -4.01 -5.75
CA TRP A 120 -1.66 -3.83 -7.12
C TRP A 120 -1.39 -2.38 -7.44
N THR A 121 -0.16 -1.98 -7.21
CA THR A 121 0.38 -0.67 -7.56
C THR A 121 1.60 -0.85 -8.47
N ARG A 122 2.00 0.18 -9.21
CA ARG A 122 3.14 0.06 -10.16
C ARG A 122 4.48 -0.32 -9.52
N TRP A 123 4.65 -0.15 -8.21
CA TRP A 123 5.85 -0.56 -7.48
C TRP A 123 5.85 -2.05 -7.12
N ILE A 124 4.67 -2.68 -7.09
CA ILE A 124 4.52 -4.14 -7.04
C ILE A 124 4.63 -4.74 -8.44
N TRP A 125 3.82 -4.24 -9.38
CA TRP A 125 3.91 -4.60 -10.79
C TRP A 125 3.41 -3.48 -11.71
N ASN A 126 4.30 -2.99 -12.56
CA ASN A 126 4.00 -2.07 -13.65
C ASN A 126 3.90 -2.85 -14.96
N ASN A 127 2.69 -3.12 -15.42
CA ASN A 127 2.44 -3.83 -16.68
C ASN A 127 3.13 -3.19 -17.89
N LYS A 128 3.09 -1.85 -18.01
CA LYS A 128 3.65 -1.13 -19.17
C LYS A 128 5.16 -1.34 -19.33
N LYS A 129 5.89 -1.46 -18.21
CA LYS A 129 7.35 -1.61 -18.19
C LYS A 129 7.81 -3.02 -17.82
N ASN A 130 6.87 -3.88 -17.44
CA ASN A 130 7.11 -5.15 -16.78
C ASN A 130 8.15 -5.04 -15.64
N THR A 131 7.99 -4.05 -14.77
CA THR A 131 8.86 -3.82 -13.59
C THR A 131 8.06 -3.95 -12.29
N GLY A 132 8.75 -3.86 -11.15
CA GLY A 132 8.13 -3.92 -9.82
C GLY A 132 8.69 -5.07 -8.98
N SER A 133 8.31 -5.12 -7.71
CA SER A 133 8.89 -6.08 -6.77
C SER A 133 8.54 -7.53 -7.03
N ILE A 134 7.43 -7.79 -7.73
CA ILE A 134 7.03 -9.16 -8.07
C ILE A 134 8.13 -9.91 -8.85
N ASN A 135 8.89 -9.19 -9.67
CA ASN A 135 10.00 -9.74 -10.45
C ASN A 135 11.21 -10.18 -9.60
N TYR A 136 11.30 -9.73 -8.35
CA TYR A 136 12.39 -10.12 -7.42
C TYR A 136 11.97 -11.25 -6.47
N VAL A 137 10.67 -11.53 -6.38
CA VAL A 137 10.12 -12.53 -5.45
C VAL A 137 9.87 -13.85 -6.15
N LEU A 138 9.46 -13.81 -7.42
CA LEU A 138 9.17 -15.00 -8.21
C LEU A 138 10.36 -15.39 -9.08
N LYS A 139 10.26 -16.56 -9.72
CA LYS A 139 11.31 -17.21 -10.53
C LYS A 139 12.07 -16.22 -11.40
N GLU A 140 13.38 -16.43 -11.53
CA GLU A 140 14.23 -15.66 -12.45
C GLU A 140 13.64 -15.68 -13.88
N GLY A 141 13.56 -14.50 -14.50
CA GLY A 141 13.01 -14.35 -15.85
C GLY A 141 11.48 -14.25 -15.94
N LEU A 142 10.78 -13.96 -14.83
CA LEU A 142 9.35 -13.67 -14.84
C LEU A 142 9.01 -12.56 -15.84
N ASN A 143 8.16 -12.87 -16.82
CA ASN A 143 7.65 -11.92 -17.81
C ASN A 143 6.13 -11.99 -17.83
N LEU A 144 5.50 -11.22 -16.95
CA LEU A 144 4.05 -11.18 -16.82
C LEU A 144 3.46 -10.39 -18.00
N LYS A 145 2.58 -11.03 -18.77
CA LYS A 145 2.00 -10.44 -19.99
C LYS A 145 0.58 -9.94 -19.79
N SER A 146 -0.06 -10.29 -18.67
CA SER A 146 -1.46 -9.97 -18.42
C SER A 146 -1.76 -9.81 -16.93
N GLU A 147 -2.87 -9.14 -16.65
CA GLU A 147 -3.45 -9.04 -15.30
C GLU A 147 -3.71 -10.43 -14.70
N THR A 148 -4.22 -11.38 -15.49
CA THR A 148 -4.49 -12.74 -15.04
C THR A 148 -3.21 -13.45 -14.59
N GLU A 149 -2.11 -13.28 -15.34
CA GLU A 149 -0.80 -13.85 -14.95
C GLU A 149 -0.28 -13.21 -13.65
N PHE A 150 -0.44 -11.90 -13.49
CA PHE A 150 -0.09 -11.21 -12.25
C PHE A 150 -0.89 -11.74 -11.06
N LEU A 151 -2.23 -11.82 -11.17
CA LEU A 151 -3.10 -12.31 -10.10
C LEU A 151 -2.76 -13.75 -9.72
N SER A 152 -2.59 -14.64 -10.71
CA SER A 152 -2.19 -16.04 -10.48
C SER A 152 -0.84 -16.14 -9.75
N SER A 153 0.10 -15.26 -10.10
CA SER A 153 1.44 -15.23 -9.51
C SER A 153 1.42 -14.76 -8.04
N VAL A 154 0.59 -13.74 -7.74
CA VAL A 154 0.38 -13.28 -6.36
C VAL A 154 -0.37 -14.32 -5.53
N ASP A 155 -1.31 -15.05 -6.14
CA ASP A 155 -2.00 -16.17 -5.49
C ASP A 155 -1.08 -17.34 -5.17
N GLU A 156 -0.17 -17.69 -6.08
CA GLU A 156 0.87 -18.69 -5.79
C GLU A 156 1.72 -18.25 -4.60
N LEU A 157 2.18 -16.99 -4.59
CA LEU A 157 2.93 -16.45 -3.46
C LEU A 157 2.12 -16.50 -2.15
N LYS A 158 0.83 -16.13 -2.18
CA LYS A 158 -0.06 -16.24 -1.01
C LYS A 158 -0.09 -17.67 -0.48
N ARG A 159 -0.29 -18.68 -1.35
CA ARG A 159 -0.30 -20.11 -0.95
C ARG A 159 1.04 -20.56 -0.37
N VAL A 160 2.16 -20.11 -0.94
CA VAL A 160 3.50 -20.40 -0.40
C VAL A 160 3.65 -19.83 1.01
N LEU A 161 3.27 -18.56 1.22
CA LEU A 161 3.33 -17.94 2.54
C LEU A 161 2.37 -18.60 3.55
N GLU A 162 1.23 -19.11 3.09
CA GLU A 162 0.31 -19.91 3.91
C GLU A 162 0.97 -21.21 4.40
N ILE A 163 1.70 -21.93 3.53
CA ILE A 163 2.45 -23.14 3.90
C ILE A 163 3.49 -22.83 4.99
N PHE A 164 4.14 -21.66 4.92
CA PHE A 164 5.09 -21.21 5.95
C PHE A 164 4.42 -20.70 7.24
N GLY A 165 3.10 -20.80 7.37
CA GLY A 165 2.38 -20.39 8.58
C GLY A 165 2.21 -18.88 8.72
N LEU A 166 2.37 -18.11 7.65
CA LEU A 166 2.14 -16.66 7.64
C LEU A 166 0.69 -16.31 7.24
N SER A 167 -0.23 -17.28 7.24
CA SER A 167 -1.61 -17.13 6.76
C SER A 167 -2.46 -16.19 7.62
N SER A 168 -3.23 -15.32 6.94
CA SER A 168 -4.25 -14.46 7.53
C SER A 168 -5.61 -14.58 6.82
N GLY A 169 -5.77 -15.55 5.90
CA GLY A 169 -6.95 -15.65 5.02
C GLY A 169 -7.09 -14.53 3.98
N ASN A 170 -6.19 -13.53 3.99
CA ASN A 170 -6.23 -12.35 3.14
C ASN A 170 -4.86 -12.05 2.51
N TYR A 171 -4.77 -11.01 1.68
CA TYR A 171 -3.53 -10.65 0.96
C TYR A 171 -2.55 -9.80 1.78
N TYR A 172 -2.78 -9.51 3.07
CA TYR A 172 -1.88 -8.63 3.83
C TYR A 172 -0.44 -9.19 3.94
N PRO A 173 -0.20 -10.45 4.34
CA PRO A 173 1.15 -10.98 4.46
C PRO A 173 1.86 -10.96 3.11
N THR A 174 1.15 -11.34 2.04
CA THR A 174 1.64 -11.26 0.65
C THR A 174 2.01 -9.83 0.26
N SER A 175 1.18 -8.85 0.64
CA SER A 175 1.42 -7.43 0.35
C SER A 175 2.63 -6.90 1.12
N VAL A 176 2.75 -7.23 2.42
CA VAL A 176 3.93 -6.88 3.23
C VAL A 176 5.18 -7.49 2.62
N PHE A 177 5.13 -8.74 2.17
CA PHE A 177 6.28 -9.41 1.56
C PHE A 177 6.72 -8.73 0.25
N LEU A 178 5.77 -8.48 -0.67
CA LEU A 178 6.04 -7.82 -1.94
C LEU A 178 6.55 -6.38 -1.75
N VAL A 179 5.97 -5.63 -0.81
CA VAL A 179 6.44 -4.28 -0.48
C VAL A 179 7.83 -4.33 0.17
N TYR A 180 8.06 -5.27 1.08
CA TYR A 180 9.37 -5.42 1.70
C TYR A 180 10.45 -5.74 0.67
N ALA A 181 10.15 -6.60 -0.30
CA ALA A 181 11.05 -6.88 -1.43
C ALA A 181 11.34 -5.63 -2.26
N TYR A 182 10.32 -4.79 -2.53
CA TYR A 182 10.52 -3.49 -3.17
C TYR A 182 11.47 -2.59 -2.37
N VAL A 183 11.23 -2.46 -1.06
CA VAL A 183 12.04 -1.62 -0.17
C VAL A 183 13.47 -2.12 -0.09
N ARG A 184 13.69 -3.44 -0.04
CA ARG A 184 15.02 -4.05 -0.08
C ARG A 184 15.75 -3.74 -1.38
N TYR A 185 15.05 -3.80 -2.51
CA TYR A 185 15.61 -3.41 -3.80
C TYR A 185 16.00 -1.92 -3.83
N LEU A 186 15.10 -1.03 -3.40
CA LEU A 186 15.40 0.40 -3.31
C LEU A 186 16.61 0.66 -2.43
N ASP A 187 16.69 0.03 -1.26
CA ASP A 187 17.81 0.20 -0.35
C ASP A 187 19.11 -0.30 -0.97
N TYR A 188 19.11 -1.46 -1.63
CA TYR A 188 20.26 -1.96 -2.36
C TYR A 188 20.74 -0.96 -3.43
N THR A 189 19.83 -0.44 -4.26
CA THR A 189 20.18 0.57 -5.28
C THR A 189 20.67 1.89 -4.65
N THR A 190 20.11 2.27 -3.50
CA THR A 190 20.49 3.49 -2.78
C THR A 190 21.86 3.35 -2.12
N HIS A 191 22.16 2.20 -1.52
CA HIS A 191 23.48 1.88 -0.96
C HIS A 191 24.59 1.86 -2.02
N LEU A 192 24.27 1.51 -3.27
CA LEU A 192 25.21 1.64 -4.38
C LEU A 192 25.46 3.10 -4.79
N ALA A 193 24.52 4.00 -4.52
CA ALA A 193 24.57 5.39 -4.94
C ALA A 193 25.04 6.38 -3.85
N VAL A 194 24.99 5.97 -2.58
CA VAL A 194 25.24 6.85 -1.41
C VAL A 194 26.46 6.35 -0.62
N ASP A 195 27.27 7.29 -0.09
CA ASP A 195 28.39 6.97 0.79
C ASP A 195 27.91 6.10 1.98
N LYS A 196 28.66 5.04 2.31
CA LYS A 196 28.38 4.12 3.42
C LYS A 196 28.18 4.82 4.75
N LYS A 197 28.72 6.04 4.93
CA LYS A 197 28.49 6.86 6.14
C LYS A 197 27.08 7.45 6.22
N ALA A 198 26.43 7.72 5.08
CA ALA A 198 25.07 8.24 5.01
C ALA A 198 24.00 7.13 4.95
N ALA A 199 24.41 5.89 4.61
CA ALA A 199 23.55 4.70 4.66
C ALA A 199 22.86 4.49 6.03
N GLY A 200 23.52 4.86 7.14
CA GLY A 200 22.97 4.74 8.49
C GLY A 200 21.84 5.73 8.82
N LEU A 201 21.53 6.68 7.92
CA LEU A 201 20.42 7.63 8.07
C LEU A 201 19.11 7.10 7.47
N ILE A 202 19.14 5.95 6.79
CA ILE A 202 17.98 5.36 6.13
C ILE A 202 17.14 4.59 7.18
N PRO A 203 15.80 4.77 7.23
CA PRO A 203 14.95 4.00 8.11
C PRO A 203 15.05 2.49 7.84
N THR A 204 14.78 1.66 8.85
CA THR A 204 14.80 0.20 8.68
C THR A 204 13.81 -0.25 7.61
N HIS A 205 14.10 -1.36 6.92
CA HIS A 205 13.23 -1.86 5.84
C HIS A 205 11.76 -2.02 6.24
N LEU A 206 11.49 -2.50 7.47
CA LEU A 206 10.12 -2.64 7.98
C LEU A 206 9.46 -1.28 8.25
N THR A 207 10.25 -0.29 8.71
CA THR A 207 9.75 1.08 8.90
C THR A 207 9.45 1.74 7.56
N THR A 208 10.34 1.57 6.59
CA THR A 208 10.12 2.05 5.22
C THR A 208 8.93 1.35 4.59
N THR A 209 8.76 0.03 4.78
CA THR A 209 7.58 -0.76 4.36
C THR A 209 6.29 -0.17 4.91
N ALA A 210 6.24 0.10 6.22
CA ALA A 210 5.08 0.74 6.82
C ALA A 210 4.81 2.14 6.26
N LEU A 211 5.88 2.91 5.99
CA LEU A 211 5.77 4.27 5.47
C LEU A 211 5.19 4.29 4.05
N VAL A 212 5.72 3.46 3.15
CA VAL A 212 5.27 3.39 1.74
C VAL A 212 3.85 2.83 1.61
N MET A 213 3.43 1.98 2.55
CA MET A 213 2.04 1.49 2.65
C MET A 213 1.09 2.49 3.35
N GLY A 214 1.59 3.67 3.74
CA GLY A 214 0.80 4.70 4.41
C GLY A 214 0.35 4.34 5.83
N LEU A 215 1.05 3.44 6.51
CA LEU A 215 0.63 2.87 7.80
C LEU A 215 1.05 3.69 9.03
N LYS A 216 1.88 4.72 8.84
CA LYS A 216 2.46 5.53 9.94
C LYS A 216 1.42 6.09 10.93
N PRO A 217 0.27 6.66 10.50
CA PRO A 217 -0.74 7.17 11.43
C PRO A 217 -1.30 6.08 12.35
N TYR A 218 -1.52 4.87 11.82
CA TYR A 218 -2.13 3.75 12.55
C TYR A 218 -1.15 3.10 13.53
N ILE A 219 0.13 2.95 13.13
CA ILE A 219 1.19 2.47 14.03
C ILE A 219 1.32 3.36 15.27
N LYS A 220 1.21 4.68 15.08
CA LYS A 220 1.25 5.63 16.19
C LYS A 220 0.12 5.34 17.19
N VAL A 221 -1.11 5.14 16.71
CA VAL A 221 -2.28 4.83 17.55
C VAL A 221 -2.09 3.53 18.33
N ILE A 222 -1.64 2.46 17.68
CA ILE A 222 -1.41 1.15 18.34
C ILE A 222 -0.40 1.30 19.48
N LYS A 223 0.72 1.99 19.25
CA LYS A 223 1.74 2.18 20.28
C LYS A 223 1.22 3.00 21.48
N PHE A 224 0.39 4.02 21.25
CA PHE A 224 -0.24 4.78 22.33
C PHE A 224 -1.23 3.95 23.14
N ALA A 225 -1.95 3.02 22.51
CA ALA A 225 -2.90 2.15 23.22
C ALA A 225 -2.22 1.08 24.10
N HIS A 226 -0.94 0.78 23.86
CA HIS A 226 -0.14 -0.21 24.59
C HIS A 226 0.94 0.39 25.50
N THR A 227 0.91 1.70 25.73
CA THR A 227 1.76 2.42 26.70
C THR A 227 0.95 2.78 27.93
#